data_AF-A0A7J6UQS6-F1
#
_entry.id   AF-A0A7J6UQS6-F1
#
_cell.length_a   1.000
_cell.length_b   1.000
_cell.length_c   1.000
_cell.angle_alpha   90.00
_cell.angle_beta   90.00
_cell.angle_gamma   90.00
#
_symmetry.space_group_name_H-M   'P 1'
#
loop_
_entity.id
_entity.type
_entity.pdbx_description
1 polymer ?
#
loop_
_entity_poly.entity_id
_entity_poly.type
_entity_poly.pdbx_seq_one_letter_code
_entity_poly.pdbx_strand_id
1 'polypeptide(L)'
;METMRAQNKGYNAEVLVVTYNRARKYVNDSSKFRILLSFGQHGRELITSELALRLLSSLSEEKSIPNVDLKSLNNILEKIVLKVVPMENLNGRKRVEDGDLCERRNGRGVDLNRNWSVDWGKKEKDYDPHEENPGTAPFSEPETQIMRKLSKSFDPHIWITVHSGMEALFMPYDHKNTTPDGLATHVMKSMLNDVNRLHCKDRCLVGSGGGSVGYLAHGTATDYMYDVMKVPMAFTFEIYGDKEASMKDCFRMFNPVDRTTFNRVINDWSAAFFTIFKMGPHWMDLVHFNSSKLESIDEYLEGYLIERSSRYGKRMEVLDLGMQEIRTYFRLFLLSSVLLMFMFCSRISKSKYATIRPIVSAVSL
;
A
#
# COMPACT_ATOMS: atom_id res chain seq x y z
N MET A 1 5.32 -26.48 4.65
CA MET A 1 4.94 -25.48 5.68
C MET A 1 6.06 -25.41 6.69
N GLU A 2 6.41 -24.22 7.16
CA GLU A 2 7.43 -23.98 8.18
C GLU A 2 6.85 -23.11 9.29
N THR A 3 7.21 -23.36 10.55
CA THR A 3 6.83 -22.49 11.68
C THR A 3 8.06 -21.76 12.16
N MET A 4 8.04 -20.44 12.03
CA MET A 4 9.07 -19.57 12.59
C MET A 4 8.70 -19.21 14.02
N ARG A 5 9.70 -19.19 14.90
CA ARG A 5 9.52 -18.94 16.34
C ARG A 5 10.52 -17.87 16.78
N ALA A 6 10.08 -17.01 17.67
CA ALA A 6 10.94 -16.01 18.31
C ALA A 6 10.45 -15.75 19.73
N GLN A 7 11.36 -15.26 20.57
CA GLN A 7 11.09 -14.91 21.96
C GLN A 7 11.76 -13.59 22.29
N ASN A 8 11.07 -12.74 23.06
CA ASN A 8 11.66 -11.55 23.64
C ASN A 8 11.09 -11.28 25.02
N LYS A 9 11.96 -11.17 26.03
CA LYS A 9 11.61 -10.91 27.44
C LYS A 9 10.48 -11.83 27.97
N GLY A 10 10.60 -13.13 27.71
CA GLY A 10 9.63 -14.14 28.16
C GLY A 10 8.35 -14.26 27.32
N TYR A 11 8.11 -13.35 26.38
CA TYR A 11 6.99 -13.45 25.44
C TYR A 11 7.39 -14.21 24.19
N ASN A 12 6.60 -15.22 23.80
CA ASN A 12 6.85 -16.10 22.66
C ASN A 12 5.84 -15.83 21.53
N ALA A 13 6.32 -15.87 20.29
CA ALA A 13 5.45 -15.88 19.13
C ALA A 13 5.81 -17.00 18.16
N GLU A 14 4.79 -17.47 17.45
CA GLU A 14 4.90 -18.48 16.41
C GLU A 14 4.16 -17.97 15.18
N VAL A 15 4.80 -18.04 14.02
CA VAL A 15 4.22 -17.63 12.74
C VAL A 15 4.36 -18.79 11.75
N LEU A 16 3.24 -19.26 11.23
CA LEU A 16 3.21 -20.26 10.17
C LEU A 16 3.51 -19.59 8.83
N VAL A 17 4.41 -20.17 8.06
CA VAL A 17 4.73 -19.75 6.70
C VAL A 17 4.47 -20.91 5.75
N VAL A 18 3.59 -20.69 4.79
CA VAL A 18 3.26 -21.66 3.75
C VAL A 18 3.94 -21.24 2.47
N THR A 19 4.85 -22.08 1.97
CA THR A 19 5.50 -21.86 0.68
C THR A 19 4.79 -22.67 -0.39
N TYR A 20 4.26 -21.99 -1.39
CA TYR A 20 3.77 -22.59 -2.62
C TYR A 20 4.81 -22.40 -3.72
N ASN A 21 5.32 -23.51 -4.24
CA ASN A 21 6.36 -23.55 -5.26
C ASN A 21 6.12 -24.75 -6.18
N ARG A 22 5.59 -24.50 -7.38
CA ARG A 22 5.42 -25.52 -8.43
C ARG A 22 6.57 -25.56 -9.43
N ALA A 23 7.55 -24.67 -9.29
CA ALA A 23 8.64 -24.58 -10.25
C ALA A 23 9.42 -25.90 -10.31
N ARG A 24 9.63 -26.42 -11.52
CA ARG A 24 10.41 -27.63 -11.78
C ARG A 24 11.79 -27.50 -11.11
N LYS A 25 12.26 -28.59 -10.48
CA LYS A 25 13.51 -28.74 -9.70
C LYS A 25 14.82 -28.18 -10.31
N TYR A 26 14.78 -27.67 -11.55
CA TYR A 26 15.96 -27.28 -12.34
C TYR A 26 16.06 -25.78 -12.66
N VAL A 27 15.11 -24.94 -12.22
CA VAL A 27 15.23 -23.47 -12.36
C VAL A 27 15.95 -22.93 -11.12
N ASN A 28 17.05 -22.19 -11.34
CA ASN A 28 17.80 -21.54 -10.28
C ASN A 28 16.87 -20.63 -9.47
N ASP A 29 16.88 -20.74 -8.14
CA ASP A 29 15.85 -20.14 -7.28
C ASP A 29 15.91 -18.59 -7.30
N SER A 30 17.08 -18.03 -7.64
CA SER A 30 17.30 -16.59 -7.77
C SER A 30 16.57 -15.92 -8.93
N SER A 31 16.17 -16.67 -9.98
CA SER A 31 15.48 -16.10 -11.16
C SER A 31 13.95 -16.13 -11.06
N LYS A 32 13.39 -16.60 -9.93
CA LYS A 32 11.94 -16.74 -9.78
C LYS A 32 11.32 -15.47 -9.22
N PHE A 33 10.11 -15.20 -9.68
CA PHE A 33 9.31 -14.09 -9.18
C PHE A 33 8.77 -14.41 -7.79
N ARG A 34 9.07 -13.57 -6.81
CA ARG A 34 8.79 -13.84 -5.38
C ARG A 34 7.69 -12.93 -4.86
N ILE A 35 6.62 -13.51 -4.33
CA ILE A 35 5.50 -12.81 -3.73
C ILE A 35 5.35 -13.26 -2.27
N LEU A 36 5.31 -12.30 -1.34
CA LEU A 36 5.04 -12.55 0.07
C LEU A 36 3.71 -11.91 0.45
N LEU A 37 2.79 -12.72 0.99
CA LEU A 37 1.51 -12.25 1.49
C LEU A 37 1.45 -12.47 3.01
N SER A 38 1.01 -11.46 3.77
CA SER A 38 0.80 -11.55 5.21
C SER A 38 -0.63 -11.14 5.60
N PHE A 39 -1.22 -11.90 6.52
CA PHE A 39 -2.59 -11.76 6.97
C PHE A 39 -2.66 -11.86 8.50
N GLY A 40 -3.74 -11.35 9.09
CA GLY A 40 -3.99 -11.48 10.53
C GLY A 40 -2.93 -10.80 11.39
N GLN A 41 -2.42 -9.64 10.96
CA GLN A 41 -1.51 -8.83 11.78
C GLN A 41 -2.25 -8.19 12.95
N HIS A 42 -3.51 -7.76 12.76
CA HIS A 42 -4.37 -7.34 13.85
C HIS A 42 -5.32 -8.46 14.27
N GLY A 43 -5.49 -8.63 15.58
CA GLY A 43 -6.26 -9.74 16.17
C GLY A 43 -7.68 -9.80 15.62
N ARG A 44 -8.41 -8.68 15.64
CA ARG A 44 -9.84 -8.56 15.30
C ARG A 44 -10.21 -8.64 13.82
N GLU A 45 -9.22 -8.69 12.93
CA GLU A 45 -9.44 -8.69 11.48
C GLU A 45 -9.55 -10.14 10.95
N LEU A 46 -10.57 -10.87 11.41
CA LEU A 46 -10.78 -12.31 11.12
C LEU A 46 -10.87 -12.62 9.62
N ILE A 47 -11.56 -11.76 8.87
CA ILE A 47 -11.78 -11.95 7.43
C ILE A 47 -10.48 -12.08 6.63
N THR A 48 -9.38 -11.49 7.11
CA THR A 48 -8.07 -11.54 6.44
C THR A 48 -7.48 -12.95 6.47
N SER A 49 -7.54 -13.63 7.61
CA SER A 49 -7.06 -15.02 7.74
C SER A 49 -7.96 -16.01 7.03
N GLU A 50 -9.28 -15.77 6.99
CA GLU A 50 -10.21 -16.56 6.18
C GLU A 50 -9.87 -16.47 4.68
N LEU A 51 -9.50 -15.28 4.20
CA LEU A 51 -9.02 -15.10 2.84
C LEU A 51 -7.70 -15.86 2.60
N ALA A 52 -6.75 -15.81 3.54
CA ALA A 52 -5.51 -16.57 3.42
C ALA A 52 -5.77 -18.08 3.28
N LEU A 53 -6.67 -18.63 4.11
CA LEU A 53 -7.07 -20.04 4.03
C LEU A 53 -7.76 -20.36 2.70
N ARG A 54 -8.61 -19.45 2.18
CA ARG A 54 -9.23 -19.64 0.87
C ARG A 54 -8.19 -19.69 -0.24
N LEU A 55 -7.23 -18.77 -0.25
CA LEU A 55 -6.15 -18.74 -1.24
C LEU A 55 -5.34 -20.04 -1.22
N LEU A 56 -4.95 -20.49 -0.02
CA LEU A 56 -4.18 -21.72 0.14
C LEU A 56 -4.96 -22.96 -0.33
N SER A 57 -6.24 -23.06 0.03
CA SER A 57 -7.13 -24.17 -0.42
C SER A 57 -7.34 -24.16 -1.93
N SER A 58 -7.41 -22.98 -2.56
CA SER A 58 -7.49 -22.90 -4.02
C SER A 58 -6.16 -23.22 -4.71
N LEU A 59 -5.02 -22.85 -4.12
CA LEU A 59 -3.70 -23.20 -4.64
C LEU A 59 -3.38 -24.69 -4.51
N SER A 60 -3.95 -25.37 -3.50
CA SER A 60 -3.84 -26.83 -3.33
C SER A 60 -4.82 -27.63 -4.20
N GLU A 61 -5.60 -26.97 -5.08
CA GLU A 61 -6.63 -27.58 -5.94
C GLU A 61 -7.80 -28.23 -5.18
N GLU A 62 -7.95 -27.97 -3.88
CA GLU A 62 -9.08 -28.47 -3.10
C GLU A 62 -10.39 -27.72 -3.41
N LYS A 63 -10.29 -26.46 -3.89
CA LYS A 63 -11.45 -25.62 -4.22
C LYS A 63 -11.25 -24.85 -5.52
N SER A 64 -12.15 -25.03 -6.47
CA SER A 64 -12.19 -24.22 -7.69
C SER A 64 -12.57 -22.77 -7.37
N ILE A 65 -12.04 -21.85 -8.19
CA ILE A 65 -12.38 -20.43 -8.15
C ILE A 65 -13.27 -20.13 -9.34
N PRO A 66 -14.46 -19.56 -9.14
CA PRO A 66 -15.27 -19.08 -10.24
C PRO A 66 -14.49 -18.07 -11.10
N ASN A 67 -14.59 -18.17 -12.43
CA ASN A 67 -14.01 -17.22 -13.39
C ASN A 67 -12.48 -17.17 -13.49
N VAL A 68 -11.75 -18.19 -13.01
CA VAL A 68 -10.29 -18.31 -13.20
C VAL A 68 -9.97 -19.46 -14.14
N ASP A 69 -9.31 -19.16 -15.26
CA ASP A 69 -8.79 -20.18 -16.18
C ASP A 69 -7.57 -20.90 -15.55
N LEU A 70 -7.79 -22.14 -15.13
CA LEU A 70 -6.79 -23.00 -14.48
C LEU A 70 -5.56 -23.26 -15.36
N LYS A 71 -5.70 -23.26 -16.69
CA LYS A 71 -4.57 -23.52 -17.60
C LYS A 71 -3.64 -22.32 -17.71
N SER A 72 -4.20 -21.11 -17.88
CA SER A 72 -3.43 -19.87 -17.79
C SER A 72 -2.78 -19.72 -16.41
N LEU A 73 -3.49 -20.09 -15.34
CA LEU A 73 -3.00 -20.00 -13.98
C LEU A 73 -1.80 -20.92 -13.74
N ASN A 74 -1.86 -22.19 -14.16
CA ASN A 74 -0.77 -23.15 -13.94
C ASN A 74 0.57 -22.69 -14.57
N ASN A 75 0.54 -22.17 -15.79
CA ASN A 75 1.76 -21.67 -16.46
C ASN A 75 2.41 -20.48 -15.73
N ILE A 76 1.61 -19.69 -15.02
CA ILE A 76 2.09 -18.55 -14.22
C ILE A 76 2.60 -19.04 -12.88
N LEU A 77 1.86 -19.94 -12.23
CA LEU A 77 2.22 -20.53 -10.95
C LEU A 77 3.54 -21.32 -10.99
N GLU A 78 3.95 -21.82 -12.16
CA GLU A 78 5.28 -22.41 -12.37
C GLU A 78 6.44 -21.40 -12.30
N LYS A 79 6.17 -20.10 -12.49
CA LYS A 79 7.18 -19.04 -12.57
C LYS A 79 7.29 -18.20 -11.30
N ILE A 80 6.37 -18.39 -10.36
CA ILE A 80 6.35 -17.65 -9.09
C ILE A 80 6.67 -18.57 -7.92
N VAL A 81 7.29 -18.00 -6.89
CA VAL A 81 7.34 -18.56 -5.55
C VAL A 81 6.48 -17.68 -4.66
N LEU A 82 5.46 -18.29 -4.05
CA LEU A 82 4.56 -17.60 -3.14
C LEU A 82 4.86 -18.05 -1.71
N LYS A 83 5.09 -17.10 -0.82
CA LYS A 83 5.03 -17.33 0.63
C LYS A 83 3.80 -16.66 1.20
N VAL A 84 3.02 -17.41 1.98
CA VAL A 84 1.81 -16.93 2.64
C VAL A 84 1.97 -17.09 4.14
N VAL A 85 1.76 -16.00 4.87
CA VAL A 85 1.64 -15.97 6.32
C VAL A 85 0.15 -15.78 6.65
N PRO A 86 -0.61 -16.86 6.92
CA PRO A 86 -2.06 -16.76 7.09
C PRO A 86 -2.48 -16.11 8.42
N MET A 87 -1.58 -16.07 9.39
CA MET A 87 -1.79 -15.46 10.70
C MET A 87 -0.44 -15.01 11.26
N GLU A 88 -0.20 -13.70 11.29
CA GLU A 88 0.99 -13.12 11.92
C GLU A 88 0.83 -13.05 13.45
N ASN A 89 -0.37 -12.70 13.93
CA ASN A 89 -0.64 -12.39 15.34
C ASN A 89 -1.51 -13.47 16.01
N LEU A 90 -0.96 -14.68 16.15
CA LEU A 90 -1.69 -15.79 16.78
C LEU A 90 -2.09 -15.46 18.24
N ASN A 91 -1.24 -14.74 18.98
CA ASN A 91 -1.51 -14.41 20.38
C ASN A 91 -2.62 -13.37 20.54
N GLY A 92 -2.69 -12.36 19.66
CA GLY A 92 -3.79 -11.41 19.61
C GLY A 92 -5.08 -12.07 19.16
N ARG A 93 -5.01 -12.96 18.15
CA ARG A 93 -6.17 -13.75 17.71
C ARG A 93 -6.79 -14.57 18.85
N LYS A 94 -5.98 -15.22 19.69
CA LYS A 94 -6.52 -15.96 20.85
C LYS A 94 -7.38 -15.08 21.76
N ARG A 95 -6.97 -13.84 22.05
CA ARG A 95 -7.76 -12.90 22.87
C ARG A 95 -9.12 -12.60 22.23
N VAL A 96 -9.14 -12.42 20.91
CA VAL A 96 -10.37 -12.18 20.16
C VAL A 96 -11.29 -13.41 20.17
N GLU A 97 -10.73 -14.61 19.99
CA GLU A 97 -11.48 -15.86 20.08
C GLU A 97 -11.97 -16.17 21.50
N ASP A 98 -11.28 -15.66 22.52
CA ASP A 98 -11.68 -15.70 23.94
C ASP A 98 -12.73 -14.63 24.30
N GLY A 99 -13.17 -13.81 23.34
CA GLY A 99 -14.29 -12.87 23.47
C GLY A 99 -13.92 -11.39 23.47
N ASP A 100 -12.63 -11.04 23.43
CA ASP A 100 -12.20 -9.64 23.28
C ASP A 100 -12.26 -9.21 21.81
N LEU A 101 -13.48 -9.08 21.28
CA LEU A 101 -13.73 -8.84 19.85
C LEU A 101 -13.13 -7.52 19.30
N CYS A 102 -12.69 -6.63 20.18
CA CYS A 102 -12.06 -5.37 19.83
C CYS A 102 -10.53 -5.43 19.86
N GLU A 103 -9.90 -6.51 20.34
CA GLU A 103 -8.44 -6.56 20.46
C GLU A 103 -7.77 -6.52 19.09
N ARG A 104 -7.07 -5.42 18.84
CA ARG A 104 -6.27 -5.18 17.64
C ARG A 104 -4.86 -5.73 17.79
N ARG A 105 -4.28 -5.59 18.98
CA ARG A 105 -2.85 -5.70 19.23
C ARG A 105 -2.45 -7.16 19.46
N ASN A 106 -1.17 -7.40 19.73
CA ASN A 106 -0.71 -8.74 20.09
C ASN A 106 -1.07 -9.13 21.52
N GLY A 107 -0.69 -10.34 21.92
CA GLY A 107 -0.99 -10.89 23.24
C GLY A 107 -0.42 -10.11 24.44
N ARG A 108 0.42 -9.09 24.23
CA ARG A 108 0.89 -8.18 25.28
C ARG A 108 0.54 -6.70 25.02
N GLY A 109 -0.41 -6.44 24.13
CA GLY A 109 -0.97 -5.11 23.90
C GLY A 109 -0.07 -4.19 23.08
N VAL A 110 0.75 -4.71 22.17
CA VAL A 110 1.52 -3.92 21.19
C VAL A 110 0.91 -4.04 19.80
N ASP A 111 0.71 -2.91 19.12
CA ASP A 111 0.32 -2.90 17.71
C ASP A 111 1.52 -3.30 16.86
N LEU A 112 1.41 -4.46 16.19
CA LEU A 112 2.44 -4.98 15.32
C LEU A 112 2.71 -4.04 14.12
N ASN A 113 1.72 -3.27 13.68
CA ASN A 113 1.86 -2.28 12.61
C ASN A 113 2.22 -0.87 13.13
N ARG A 114 2.75 -0.79 14.35
CA ARG A 114 3.46 0.38 14.91
C ARG A 114 4.85 0.02 15.43
N ASN A 115 5.25 -1.25 15.32
CA ASN A 115 6.47 -1.79 15.92
C ASN A 115 7.67 -1.88 14.96
N TRP A 116 7.62 -1.21 13.80
CA TRP A 116 8.70 -1.21 12.81
C TRP A 116 9.58 0.04 12.93
N SER A 117 10.81 0.02 12.41
CA SER A 117 11.82 1.05 12.73
C SER A 117 11.71 2.38 11.98
N VAL A 118 10.81 2.52 11.00
CA VAL A 118 10.67 3.78 10.24
C VAL A 118 9.77 4.75 11.00
N ASP A 119 10.30 5.94 11.32
CA ASP A 119 9.66 7.00 12.14
C ASP A 119 9.05 6.48 13.46
N TRP A 120 9.64 5.42 14.04
CA TRP A 120 9.06 4.69 15.16
C TRP A 120 8.85 5.55 16.41
N GLY A 121 7.74 5.31 17.10
CA GLY A 121 7.45 5.87 18.43
C GLY A 121 6.90 7.30 18.40
N LYS A 122 6.81 7.92 17.22
CA LYS A 122 6.09 9.17 17.03
C LYS A 122 4.59 8.95 17.17
N LYS A 123 3.92 9.93 17.78
CA LYS A 123 2.50 9.89 18.12
C LYS A 123 1.80 11.09 17.47
N GLU A 124 0.76 10.81 16.69
CA GLU A 124 -0.10 11.85 16.14
C GLU A 124 -1.05 12.40 17.21
N LYS A 125 -1.75 13.49 16.88
CA LYS A 125 -2.64 14.19 17.82
C LYS A 125 -3.79 13.31 18.31
N ASP A 126 -4.23 12.38 17.47
CA ASP A 126 -5.30 11.41 17.68
C ASP A 126 -4.80 10.04 18.15
N TYR A 127 -3.53 9.93 18.56
CA TYR A 127 -2.93 8.70 19.06
C TYR A 127 -3.76 8.07 20.20
N ASP A 128 -4.14 6.81 20.01
CA ASP A 128 -4.76 5.99 21.04
C ASP A 128 -3.82 4.87 21.52
N PRO A 129 -3.35 4.87 22.79
CA PRO A 129 -2.50 3.80 23.31
C PRO A 129 -3.19 2.42 23.36
N HIS A 130 -4.52 2.36 23.33
CA HIS A 130 -5.26 1.11 23.28
C HIS A 130 -5.28 0.48 21.88
N GLU A 131 -4.95 1.25 20.85
CA GLU A 131 -4.96 0.81 19.46
C GLU A 131 -3.56 0.81 18.85
N GLU A 132 -2.74 1.80 19.19
CA GLU A 132 -1.52 2.17 18.46
C GLU A 132 -0.24 2.05 19.29
N ASN A 133 -0.27 1.34 20.42
CA ASN A 133 0.92 1.16 21.26
C ASN A 133 2.09 0.59 20.44
N PRO A 134 3.19 1.34 20.21
CA PRO A 134 4.27 0.92 19.30
C PRO A 134 5.25 -0.07 19.94
N GLY A 135 5.07 -0.42 21.22
CA GLY A 135 5.98 -1.26 21.98
C GLY A 135 7.09 -0.45 22.64
N THR A 136 8.14 -1.14 23.11
CA THR A 136 9.22 -0.52 23.91
C THR A 136 10.42 -0.07 23.08
N ALA A 137 10.56 -0.61 21.87
CA ALA A 137 11.56 -0.27 20.87
C ALA A 137 11.08 -0.78 19.51
N PRO A 138 11.65 -0.32 18.38
CA PRO A 138 11.45 -0.98 17.09
C PRO A 138 11.79 -2.47 17.19
N PHE A 139 10.96 -3.31 16.60
CA PHE A 139 11.08 -4.76 16.65
C PHE A 139 11.15 -5.31 18.08
N SER A 140 10.48 -4.68 19.05
CA SER A 140 10.33 -5.28 20.37
C SER A 140 9.51 -6.57 20.32
N GLU A 141 8.59 -6.70 19.36
CA GLU A 141 7.70 -7.86 19.26
C GLU A 141 8.35 -9.03 18.51
N PRO A 142 8.30 -10.27 19.04
CA PRO A 142 8.80 -11.44 18.33
C PRO A 142 8.11 -11.67 16.97
N GLU A 143 6.83 -11.33 16.83
CA GLU A 143 6.09 -11.38 15.56
C GLU A 143 6.75 -10.51 14.47
N THR A 144 7.03 -9.24 14.77
CA THR A 144 7.68 -8.33 13.81
C THR A 144 9.13 -8.71 13.53
N GLN A 145 9.85 -9.27 14.51
CA GLN A 145 11.19 -9.84 14.30
C GLN A 145 11.17 -11.02 13.33
N ILE A 146 10.17 -11.90 13.44
CA ILE A 146 9.98 -13.02 12.51
C ILE A 146 9.70 -12.50 11.11
N MET A 147 8.75 -11.57 10.95
CA MET A 147 8.42 -11.01 9.64
C MET A 147 9.59 -10.28 9.00
N ARG A 148 10.36 -9.51 9.77
CA ARG A 148 11.61 -8.89 9.30
C ARG A 148 12.61 -9.93 8.80
N LYS A 149 12.82 -11.01 9.55
CA LYS A 149 13.74 -12.10 9.15
C LYS A 149 13.23 -12.80 7.89
N LEU A 150 11.94 -13.10 7.83
CA LEU A 150 11.30 -13.74 6.70
C LEU A 150 11.48 -12.91 5.43
N SER A 151 11.08 -11.63 5.46
CA SER A 151 11.19 -10.73 4.31
C SER A 151 12.64 -10.55 3.87
N LYS A 152 13.59 -10.44 4.81
CA LYS A 152 15.02 -10.36 4.46
C LYS A 152 15.55 -11.62 3.80
N SER A 153 15.15 -12.80 4.29
CA SER A 153 15.62 -14.07 3.72
C SER A 153 14.96 -14.40 2.39
N PHE A 154 13.70 -13.99 2.20
CA PHE A 154 12.91 -14.31 1.02
C PHE A 154 13.07 -13.28 -0.09
N ASP A 155 13.41 -12.03 0.24
CA ASP A 155 13.66 -10.94 -0.71
C ASP A 155 12.54 -10.81 -1.76
N PRO A 156 11.29 -10.47 -1.34
CA PRO A 156 10.14 -10.47 -2.24
C PRO A 156 10.19 -9.31 -3.25
N HIS A 157 9.65 -9.55 -4.44
CA HIS A 157 9.41 -8.51 -5.44
C HIS A 157 8.10 -7.76 -5.14
N ILE A 158 7.09 -8.51 -4.68
CA ILE A 158 5.82 -7.98 -4.20
C ILE A 158 5.61 -8.45 -2.76
N TRP A 159 5.29 -7.51 -1.88
CA TRP A 159 4.78 -7.79 -0.55
C TRP A 159 3.44 -7.11 -0.32
N ILE A 160 2.47 -7.85 0.19
CA ILE A 160 1.14 -7.33 0.51
C ILE A 160 0.78 -7.76 1.93
N THR A 161 0.53 -6.80 2.81
CA THR A 161 -0.14 -7.02 4.09
C THR A 161 -1.63 -6.75 3.96
N VAL A 162 -2.45 -7.63 4.51
CA VAL A 162 -3.91 -7.62 4.31
C VAL A 162 -4.61 -7.38 5.64
N HIS A 163 -5.48 -6.38 5.61
CA HIS A 163 -6.17 -5.78 6.74
C HIS A 163 -7.67 -5.62 6.46
N SER A 164 -8.42 -5.24 7.48
CA SER A 164 -9.80 -4.79 7.34
C SER A 164 -10.08 -3.60 8.26
N GLY A 165 -11.25 -2.98 8.08
CA GLY A 165 -11.68 -1.73 8.72
C GLY A 165 -12.13 -0.69 7.68
N MET A 166 -11.71 -0.87 6.43
CA MET A 166 -12.16 -0.07 5.28
C MET A 166 -11.95 -0.84 3.96
N GLU A 167 -12.25 -0.19 2.83
CA GLU A 167 -11.94 -0.72 1.50
C GLU A 167 -10.92 0.19 0.81
N ALA A 168 -9.66 -0.26 0.74
CA ALA A 168 -8.55 0.52 0.20
C ALA A 168 -7.36 -0.32 -0.26
N LEU A 169 -6.58 0.27 -1.16
CA LEU A 169 -5.35 -0.25 -1.73
C LEU A 169 -4.26 0.80 -1.49
N PHE A 170 -3.52 0.62 -0.41
CA PHE A 170 -2.46 1.55 -0.03
C PHE A 170 -1.10 1.12 -0.55
N MET A 171 -0.32 2.15 -0.83
CA MET A 171 1.13 2.09 -1.04
C MET A 171 1.81 3.08 -0.07
N PRO A 172 3.14 3.03 0.07
CA PRO A 172 3.87 4.01 0.84
C PRO A 172 3.58 5.45 0.38
N TYR A 173 3.79 6.46 1.23
CA TYR A 173 4.14 6.34 2.65
C TYR A 173 2.89 6.34 3.54
N ASP A 174 2.97 5.67 4.67
CA ASP A 174 1.98 5.80 5.75
C ASP A 174 2.32 6.95 6.69
N HIS A 175 3.60 7.09 7.07
CA HIS A 175 4.05 8.11 8.05
C HIS A 175 4.21 9.53 7.49
N LYS A 176 4.19 9.69 6.16
CA LYS A 176 4.36 10.99 5.48
C LYS A 176 3.09 11.38 4.74
N ASN A 177 2.73 12.67 4.82
CA ASN A 177 1.70 13.27 4.00
C ASN A 177 2.20 13.56 2.56
N THR A 178 2.85 12.57 1.94
CA THR A 178 3.43 12.65 0.60
C THR A 178 3.35 11.28 -0.06
N THR A 179 3.18 11.26 -1.37
CA THR A 179 3.36 10.04 -2.16
C THR A 179 4.84 9.96 -2.59
N PRO A 180 5.52 8.80 -2.53
CA PRO A 180 6.86 8.66 -3.08
C PRO A 180 6.86 9.02 -4.57
N ASP A 181 7.89 9.69 -5.06
CA ASP A 181 8.00 10.05 -6.48
C ASP A 181 8.71 8.96 -7.30
N GLY A 182 8.69 9.10 -8.62
CA GLY A 182 9.46 8.26 -9.55
C GLY A 182 8.66 7.18 -10.28
N LEU A 183 9.31 6.48 -11.21
CA LEU A 183 8.65 5.53 -12.11
C LEU A 183 8.04 4.34 -11.36
N ALA A 184 8.76 3.77 -10.39
CA ALA A 184 8.27 2.66 -9.57
C ALA A 184 6.93 3.00 -8.90
N THR A 185 6.79 4.22 -8.35
CA THR A 185 5.52 4.70 -7.79
C THR A 185 4.41 4.74 -8.83
N HIS A 186 4.66 5.27 -10.03
CA HIS A 186 3.65 5.34 -11.09
C HIS A 186 3.20 3.94 -11.53
N VAL A 187 4.13 2.98 -11.57
CA VAL A 187 3.85 1.58 -11.86
C VAL A 187 3.01 0.95 -10.75
N MET A 188 3.41 1.12 -9.49
CA MET A 188 2.64 0.67 -8.32
C MET A 188 1.21 1.22 -8.35
N LYS A 189 1.05 2.53 -8.53
CA LYS A 189 -0.26 3.18 -8.58
C LYS A 189 -1.12 2.68 -9.74
N SER A 190 -0.52 2.46 -10.92
CA SER A 190 -1.21 1.88 -12.08
C SER A 190 -1.70 0.47 -11.80
N MET A 191 -0.86 -0.38 -11.21
CA MET A 191 -1.25 -1.73 -10.80
C MET A 191 -2.42 -1.70 -9.80
N LEU A 192 -2.38 -0.82 -8.79
CA LEU A 192 -3.48 -0.69 -7.82
C LEU A 192 -4.77 -0.20 -8.47
N ASN A 193 -4.71 0.75 -9.41
CA ASN A 193 -5.88 1.21 -10.15
C ASN A 193 -6.51 0.10 -11.00
N ASP A 194 -5.69 -0.74 -11.64
CA ASP A 194 -6.19 -1.89 -12.40
C ASP A 194 -6.87 -2.91 -11.49
N VAL A 195 -6.28 -3.22 -10.33
CA VAL A 195 -6.91 -4.10 -9.32
C VAL A 195 -8.23 -3.49 -8.82
N ASN A 196 -8.26 -2.18 -8.53
CA ASN A 196 -9.47 -1.48 -8.08
C ASN A 196 -10.60 -1.58 -9.12
N ARG A 197 -10.28 -1.33 -10.40
CA ARG A 197 -11.24 -1.39 -11.49
C ARG A 197 -11.79 -2.80 -11.68
N LEU A 198 -10.91 -3.80 -11.69
CA LEU A 198 -11.28 -5.19 -11.98
C LEU A 198 -12.04 -5.85 -10.83
N HIS A 199 -11.67 -5.57 -9.57
CA HIS A 199 -12.13 -6.35 -8.41
C HIS A 199 -12.89 -5.54 -7.37
N CYS A 200 -12.61 -4.24 -7.24
CA CYS A 200 -13.35 -3.37 -6.31
C CYS A 200 -14.48 -2.58 -6.99
N LYS A 201 -14.55 -2.54 -8.32
CA LYS A 201 -15.47 -1.68 -9.11
C LYS A 201 -15.28 -0.20 -8.78
N ASP A 202 -14.03 0.24 -8.70
CA ASP A 202 -13.62 1.61 -8.37
C ASP A 202 -14.08 2.11 -6.98
N ARG A 203 -14.52 1.20 -6.10
CA ARG A 203 -14.96 1.55 -4.74
C ARG A 203 -13.80 1.70 -3.74
N CYS A 204 -12.68 1.02 -3.99
CA CYS A 204 -11.54 1.05 -3.07
C CYS A 204 -10.81 2.39 -3.21
N LEU A 205 -10.40 2.99 -2.09
CA LEU A 205 -9.47 4.12 -2.12
C LEU A 205 -8.10 3.65 -2.59
N VAL A 206 -7.39 4.45 -3.40
CA VAL A 206 -6.07 4.07 -3.95
C VAL A 206 -5.06 5.19 -3.74
N GLY A 207 -3.91 4.88 -3.16
CA GLY A 207 -2.79 5.82 -3.06
C GLY A 207 -1.91 5.62 -1.84
N SER A 208 -1.13 6.65 -1.50
CA SER A 208 -0.32 6.67 -0.29
C SER A 208 -1.19 6.70 0.97
N GLY A 209 -0.85 5.91 1.99
CA GLY A 209 -1.60 5.89 3.26
C GLY A 209 -1.71 7.29 3.89
N GLY A 210 -0.56 7.93 4.12
CA GLY A 210 -0.49 9.26 4.70
C GLY A 210 -0.86 10.38 3.71
N GLY A 211 -0.38 10.29 2.46
CA GLY A 211 -0.54 11.37 1.48
C GLY A 211 -1.89 11.44 0.75
N SER A 212 -2.55 10.29 0.54
CA SER A 212 -3.82 10.23 -0.22
C SER A 212 -5.04 10.07 0.68
N VAL A 213 -4.90 9.37 1.81
CA VAL A 213 -5.99 9.16 2.78
C VAL A 213 -5.90 10.07 3.99
N GLY A 214 -4.72 10.61 4.29
CA GLY A 214 -4.53 11.62 5.33
C GLY A 214 -4.41 11.04 6.75
N TYR A 215 -4.35 9.71 6.89
CA TYR A 215 -4.09 9.07 8.17
C TYR A 215 -2.61 8.74 8.28
N LEU A 216 -1.91 9.48 9.16
CA LEU A 216 -0.48 9.31 9.37
C LEU A 216 -0.24 8.21 10.40
N ALA A 217 0.40 7.13 9.96
CA ALA A 217 0.77 6.01 10.83
C ALA A 217 2.29 5.82 10.84
N HIS A 218 2.85 5.71 12.06
CA HIS A 218 4.28 5.65 12.29
C HIS A 218 4.73 4.23 12.66
N GLY A 219 5.94 3.83 12.27
CA GLY A 219 6.44 2.49 12.58
C GLY A 219 5.66 1.37 11.89
N THR A 220 5.18 1.60 10.66
CA THR A 220 4.41 0.61 9.89
C THR A 220 5.29 -0.39 9.15
N ALA A 221 4.73 -1.57 8.89
CA ALA A 221 5.38 -2.60 8.09
C ALA A 221 5.62 -2.11 6.66
N THR A 222 4.65 -1.43 6.05
CA THR A 222 4.70 -0.98 4.65
C THR A 222 5.83 0.00 4.39
N ASP A 223 6.01 0.98 5.27
CA ASP A 223 7.10 1.94 5.14
C ASP A 223 8.46 1.26 5.34
N TYR A 224 8.57 0.32 6.28
CA TYR A 224 9.82 -0.46 6.45
C TYR A 224 10.13 -1.36 5.25
N MET A 225 9.12 -2.05 4.70
CA MET A 225 9.29 -2.91 3.52
C MET A 225 9.75 -2.10 2.31
N TYR A 226 9.25 -0.88 2.16
CA TYR A 226 9.64 0.02 1.08
C TYR A 226 11.02 0.66 1.31
N ASP A 227 11.21 1.37 2.43
CA ASP A 227 12.41 2.19 2.64
C ASP A 227 13.64 1.37 3.04
N VAL A 228 13.46 0.33 3.85
CA VAL A 228 14.58 -0.43 4.44
C VAL A 228 14.82 -1.73 3.70
N MET A 229 13.77 -2.50 3.44
CA MET A 229 13.91 -3.77 2.73
C MET A 229 14.00 -3.61 1.21
N LYS A 230 13.68 -2.42 0.68
CA LYS A 230 13.69 -2.12 -0.76
C LYS A 230 12.83 -3.07 -1.58
N VAL A 231 11.71 -3.54 -0.99
CA VAL A 231 10.72 -4.32 -1.72
C VAL A 231 10.14 -3.43 -2.83
N PRO A 232 10.29 -3.79 -4.12
CA PRO A 232 9.89 -2.92 -5.22
C PRO A 232 8.42 -2.52 -5.21
N MET A 233 7.56 -3.43 -4.74
CA MET A 233 6.13 -3.21 -4.62
C MET A 233 5.64 -3.68 -3.24
N ALA A 234 5.57 -2.75 -2.29
CA ALA A 234 5.04 -2.96 -0.95
C ALA A 234 3.64 -2.32 -0.82
N PHE A 235 2.66 -3.08 -0.34
CA PHE A 235 1.27 -2.63 -0.27
C PHE A 235 0.58 -3.03 1.04
N THR A 236 -0.38 -2.20 1.46
CA THR A 236 -1.38 -2.51 2.50
C THR A 236 -2.75 -2.59 1.84
N PHE A 237 -3.42 -3.73 1.92
CA PHE A 237 -4.77 -3.91 1.36
C PHE A 237 -5.80 -3.98 2.48
N GLU A 238 -6.78 -3.10 2.44
CA GLU A 238 -7.93 -3.06 3.33
C GLU A 238 -9.13 -3.67 2.59
N ILE A 239 -9.56 -4.87 2.99
CA ILE A 239 -10.42 -5.72 2.15
C ILE A 239 -11.91 -5.64 2.46
N TYR A 240 -12.26 -5.05 3.59
CA TYR A 240 -13.63 -4.96 4.09
C TYR A 240 -13.71 -3.90 5.18
N GLY A 241 -14.80 -3.14 5.23
CA GLY A 241 -15.16 -2.34 6.40
C GLY A 241 -16.63 -1.96 6.36
N ASP A 242 -17.32 -2.08 7.48
CA ASP A 242 -18.70 -1.60 7.62
C ASP A 242 -18.73 -0.22 8.28
N LYS A 243 -18.95 0.81 7.47
CA LYS A 243 -19.01 2.21 7.91
C LYS A 243 -20.27 2.53 8.72
N GLU A 244 -21.29 1.68 8.65
CA GLU A 244 -22.55 1.81 9.38
C GLU A 244 -22.53 1.03 10.71
N ALA A 245 -21.43 0.33 11.01
CA ALA A 245 -21.24 -0.30 12.30
C ALA A 245 -21.05 0.76 13.40
N SER A 246 -21.62 0.51 14.57
CA SER A 246 -21.34 1.33 15.76
C SER A 246 -19.87 1.14 16.16
N MET A 247 -19.23 2.19 16.70
CA MET A 247 -17.88 2.11 17.26
C MET A 247 -17.74 1.06 18.39
N LYS A 248 -18.87 0.59 18.96
CA LYS A 248 -18.89 -0.48 19.97
C LYS A 248 -18.98 -1.89 19.38
N ASP A 249 -19.31 -2.01 18.09
CA ASP A 249 -19.46 -3.29 17.38
C ASP A 249 -18.22 -3.55 16.51
N CYS A 250 -17.10 -3.81 17.19
CA CYS A 250 -15.82 -4.07 16.52
C CYS A 250 -15.90 -5.25 15.56
N PHE A 251 -16.64 -6.31 15.91
CA PHE A 251 -16.75 -7.47 15.03
C PHE A 251 -17.31 -7.06 13.67
N ARG A 252 -18.46 -6.37 13.65
CA ARG A 252 -19.11 -5.95 12.40
C ARG A 252 -18.28 -4.93 11.63
N MET A 253 -17.58 -4.03 12.32
CA MET A 253 -16.73 -3.03 11.67
C MET A 253 -15.62 -3.68 10.82
N PHE A 254 -15.03 -4.77 11.31
CA PHE A 254 -13.88 -5.44 10.69
C PHE A 254 -14.23 -6.73 9.94
N ASN A 255 -15.41 -7.31 10.15
CA ASN A 255 -15.78 -8.63 9.63
C ASN A 255 -17.23 -8.69 9.13
N PRO A 256 -17.48 -9.35 7.98
CA PRO A 256 -18.82 -9.62 7.51
C PRO A 256 -19.63 -10.44 8.53
N VAL A 257 -20.83 -9.97 8.87
CA VAL A 257 -21.76 -10.65 9.80
C VAL A 257 -22.75 -11.58 9.10
N ASP A 258 -22.84 -11.50 7.78
CA ASP A 258 -23.72 -12.34 6.97
C ASP A 258 -22.94 -13.13 5.91
N ARG A 259 -23.47 -14.31 5.55
CA ARG A 259 -22.83 -15.24 4.64
C ARG A 259 -22.69 -14.70 3.21
N THR A 260 -23.60 -13.83 2.78
CA THR A 260 -23.58 -13.26 1.42
C THR A 260 -22.41 -12.30 1.28
N THR A 261 -22.26 -11.38 2.24
CA THR A 261 -21.14 -10.43 2.29
C THR A 261 -19.83 -11.16 2.50
N PHE A 262 -19.78 -12.15 3.40
CA PHE A 262 -18.60 -12.99 3.60
C PHE A 262 -18.13 -13.64 2.28
N ASN A 263 -19.03 -14.35 1.59
CA ASN A 263 -18.70 -15.02 0.34
C ASN A 263 -18.26 -14.03 -0.74
N ARG A 264 -18.92 -12.86 -0.82
CA ARG A 264 -18.54 -11.81 -1.76
C ARG A 264 -17.11 -11.33 -1.52
N VAL A 265 -16.78 -10.95 -0.28
CA VAL A 265 -15.43 -10.48 0.09
C VAL A 265 -14.38 -11.56 -0.22
N ILE A 266 -14.61 -12.80 0.22
CA ILE A 266 -13.68 -13.90 -0.03
C ILE A 266 -13.47 -14.17 -1.52
N ASN A 267 -14.55 -14.18 -2.32
CA ASN A 267 -14.45 -14.47 -3.75
C ASN A 267 -13.78 -13.33 -4.54
N ASP A 268 -14.22 -12.08 -4.31
CA ASP A 268 -13.69 -10.90 -5.00
C ASP A 268 -12.19 -10.74 -4.72
N TRP A 269 -11.78 -10.84 -3.46
CA TRP A 269 -10.38 -10.70 -3.10
C TRP A 269 -9.53 -11.91 -3.47
N SER A 270 -10.08 -13.12 -3.45
CA SER A 270 -9.37 -14.28 -4.02
C SER A 270 -9.04 -14.01 -5.49
N ALA A 271 -10.03 -13.61 -6.29
CA ALA A 271 -9.82 -13.28 -7.70
C ALA A 271 -8.82 -12.13 -7.90
N ALA A 272 -8.81 -11.13 -7.02
CA ALA A 272 -7.83 -10.04 -7.03
C ALA A 272 -6.40 -10.57 -6.84
N PHE A 273 -6.15 -11.43 -5.85
CA PHE A 273 -4.82 -12.01 -5.63
C PHE A 273 -4.36 -12.89 -6.80
N PHE A 274 -5.25 -13.69 -7.40
CA PHE A 274 -4.91 -14.44 -8.61
C PHE A 274 -4.57 -13.54 -9.80
N THR A 275 -5.24 -12.39 -9.91
CA THR A 275 -4.90 -11.37 -10.91
C THR A 275 -3.52 -10.79 -10.67
N ILE A 276 -3.16 -10.52 -9.40
CA ILE A 276 -1.82 -10.04 -9.01
C ILE A 276 -0.76 -11.09 -9.30
N PHE A 277 -1.01 -12.37 -9.02
CA PHE A 277 -0.08 -13.46 -9.35
C PHE A 277 0.20 -13.51 -10.85
N LYS A 278 -0.82 -13.22 -11.68
CA LYS A 278 -0.73 -13.18 -13.14
C LYS A 278 0.01 -11.95 -13.67
N MET A 279 -0.31 -10.77 -13.16
CA MET A 279 0.18 -9.50 -13.72
C MET A 279 1.48 -9.01 -13.05
N GLY A 280 1.78 -9.48 -11.84
CA GLY A 280 2.93 -9.05 -11.04
C GLY A 280 4.27 -9.09 -11.78
N PRO A 281 4.63 -10.19 -12.47
CA PRO A 281 5.86 -10.25 -13.25
C PRO A 281 5.96 -9.16 -14.33
N HIS A 282 4.87 -8.92 -15.08
CA HIS A 282 4.82 -7.88 -16.10
C HIS A 282 5.00 -6.47 -15.50
N TRP A 283 4.36 -6.19 -14.37
CA TRP A 283 4.55 -4.90 -13.69
C TRP A 283 5.99 -4.72 -13.21
N MET A 284 6.63 -5.78 -12.75
CA MET A 284 8.04 -5.73 -12.35
C MET A 284 9.01 -5.54 -13.50
N ASP A 285 8.70 -6.09 -14.68
CA ASP A 285 9.48 -5.80 -15.89
C ASP A 285 9.44 -4.30 -16.21
N LEU A 286 8.30 -3.63 -16.04
CA LEU A 286 8.17 -2.18 -16.24
C LEU A 286 8.98 -1.35 -15.23
N VAL A 287 9.13 -1.84 -13.99
CA VAL A 287 10.01 -1.21 -12.99
C VAL A 287 11.48 -1.33 -13.42
N HIS A 288 11.90 -2.48 -13.94
CA HIS A 288 13.30 -2.74 -14.30
C HIS A 288 13.72 -2.19 -15.67
N PHE A 289 12.85 -2.26 -16.68
CA PHE A 289 13.16 -1.97 -18.09
C PHE A 289 13.66 -0.53 -18.33
N ASN A 290 13.29 0.42 -17.48
CA ASN A 290 13.78 1.81 -17.57
C ASN A 290 14.82 2.18 -16.52
N SER A 291 15.01 1.38 -15.46
CA SER A 291 16.13 1.56 -14.54
C SER A 291 17.46 1.26 -15.24
N SER A 292 17.51 0.20 -16.04
CA SER A 292 18.69 -0.17 -16.83
C SER A 292 19.00 0.81 -17.97
N LYS A 293 17.97 1.50 -18.51
CA LYS A 293 18.16 2.56 -19.51
C LYS A 293 18.68 3.85 -18.88
N LEU A 294 18.32 4.14 -17.63
CA LEU A 294 18.87 5.27 -16.87
C LEU A 294 20.33 4.99 -16.46
N GLU A 295 20.63 3.78 -15.98
CA GLU A 295 22.01 3.34 -15.69
C GLU A 295 22.89 3.33 -16.94
N SER A 296 22.38 2.86 -18.09
CA SER A 296 23.10 2.90 -19.37
C SER A 296 23.35 4.32 -19.85
N ILE A 297 22.47 5.28 -19.54
CA ILE A 297 22.68 6.69 -19.86
C ILE A 297 23.68 7.31 -18.90
N ASP A 298 23.69 6.95 -17.62
CA ASP A 298 24.67 7.45 -16.65
C ASP A 298 26.08 6.86 -16.90
N GLU A 299 26.21 5.58 -17.27
CA GLU A 299 27.48 4.99 -17.73
C GLU A 299 27.94 5.58 -19.07
N TYR A 300 27.02 5.83 -20.01
CA TYR A 300 27.33 6.51 -21.26
C TYR A 300 27.71 7.96 -21.01
N LEU A 301 27.06 8.67 -20.09
CA LEU A 301 27.37 10.06 -19.74
C LEU A 301 28.66 10.15 -18.93
N GLU A 302 28.96 9.25 -17.99
CA GLU A 302 30.27 9.20 -17.33
C GLU A 302 31.38 8.87 -18.32
N GLY A 303 31.19 7.87 -19.20
CA GLY A 303 32.13 7.55 -20.27
C GLY A 303 32.33 8.72 -21.25
N TYR A 304 31.25 9.41 -21.62
CA TYR A 304 31.26 10.55 -22.55
C TYR A 304 31.80 11.83 -21.91
N LEU A 305 31.62 12.03 -20.59
CA LEU A 305 32.18 13.16 -19.83
C LEU A 305 33.67 12.95 -19.53
N ILE A 306 34.10 11.71 -19.27
CA ILE A 306 35.52 11.35 -19.13
C ILE A 306 36.25 11.54 -20.48
N GLU A 307 35.66 11.10 -21.60
CA GLU A 307 36.23 11.33 -22.94
C GLU A 307 36.28 12.83 -23.32
N ARG A 308 35.26 13.62 -22.97
CA ARG A 308 35.21 15.07 -23.27
C ARG A 308 36.05 15.95 -22.35
N SER A 309 36.40 15.51 -21.15
CA SER A 309 37.34 16.27 -20.30
C SER A 309 38.76 16.35 -20.90
N SER A 310 39.11 15.42 -21.79
CA SER A 310 40.41 15.39 -22.48
C SER A 310 40.47 16.14 -23.81
N ARG A 311 39.32 16.50 -24.39
CA ARG A 311 39.24 17.06 -25.75
C ARG A 311 38.29 18.26 -25.79
N TYR A 312 38.90 19.44 -25.79
CA TYR A 312 38.35 20.76 -26.12
C TYR A 312 37.53 21.51 -25.05
N GLY A 313 38.12 22.61 -24.58
CA GLY A 313 37.42 23.69 -23.91
C GLY A 313 36.58 24.56 -24.85
N LYS A 314 35.69 25.33 -24.20
CA LYS A 314 34.71 26.34 -24.66
C LYS A 314 33.24 25.88 -24.78
N ARG A 315 32.46 26.40 -23.81
CA ARG A 315 31.01 26.75 -23.82
C ARG A 315 30.57 27.33 -25.20
N MET A 316 29.32 27.29 -25.66
CA MET A 316 28.02 27.43 -25.01
C MET A 316 26.98 27.24 -26.14
N GLU A 317 25.97 26.36 -26.02
CA GLU A 317 24.83 26.37 -26.98
C GLU A 317 23.55 25.66 -26.48
N VAL A 318 23.58 24.97 -25.33
CA VAL A 318 22.39 24.28 -24.76
C VAL A 318 21.53 25.21 -23.88
N LEU A 319 22.05 26.36 -23.46
CA LEU A 319 21.35 27.30 -22.56
C LEU A 319 20.29 28.18 -23.27
N ASP A 320 20.40 28.41 -24.58
CA ASP A 320 19.49 29.33 -25.29
C ASP A 320 18.13 28.70 -25.64
N LEU A 321 18.09 27.39 -25.91
CA LEU A 321 16.84 26.67 -26.20
C LEU A 321 15.96 26.56 -24.95
N GLY A 322 16.53 26.22 -23.78
CA GLY A 322 15.78 26.16 -22.53
C GLY A 322 15.24 27.53 -22.06
N MET A 323 15.95 28.62 -22.37
CA MET A 323 15.53 29.97 -22.00
C MET A 323 14.37 30.51 -22.87
N GLN A 324 14.20 30.03 -24.10
CA GLN A 324 13.06 30.41 -24.96
C GLN A 324 11.75 29.74 -24.52
N GLU A 325 11.80 28.48 -24.10
CA GLU A 325 10.61 27.77 -23.60
C GLU A 325 10.13 28.38 -22.27
N ILE A 326 11.04 28.68 -21.33
CA ILE A 326 10.70 29.31 -20.04
C ILE A 326 10.02 30.68 -20.24
N ARG A 327 10.49 31.49 -21.20
CA ARG A 327 9.86 32.79 -21.52
C ARG A 327 8.44 32.65 -22.07
N THR A 328 8.17 31.56 -22.79
CA THR A 328 6.84 31.29 -23.35
C THR A 328 5.87 30.87 -22.24
N TYR A 329 6.30 29.99 -21.32
CA TYR A 329 5.52 29.62 -20.14
C TYR A 329 5.23 30.82 -19.23
N PHE A 330 6.21 31.70 -19.03
CA PHE A 330 6.03 32.89 -18.20
C PHE A 330 5.01 33.89 -18.79
N ARG A 331 4.98 34.05 -20.12
CA ARG A 331 3.99 34.89 -20.80
C ARG A 331 2.57 34.32 -20.68
N LEU A 332 2.41 33.01 -20.82
CA LEU A 332 1.11 32.34 -20.67
C LEU A 332 0.58 32.42 -19.23
N PHE A 333 1.48 32.31 -18.24
CA PHE A 333 1.14 32.47 -16.81
C PHE A 333 0.70 33.90 -16.46
N LEU A 334 1.37 34.92 -17.01
CA LEU A 334 0.95 36.31 -16.83
C LEU A 334 -0.43 36.58 -17.45
N LEU A 335 -0.68 36.03 -18.64
CA LEU A 335 -1.97 36.20 -19.32
C LEU A 335 -3.12 35.55 -18.55
N SER A 336 -2.91 34.35 -17.99
CA SER A 336 -3.93 33.67 -17.17
C SER A 336 -4.20 34.42 -15.86
N SER A 337 -3.16 34.99 -15.24
CA SER A 337 -3.27 35.79 -14.01
C SER A 337 -4.07 37.07 -14.22
N VAL A 338 -3.87 37.77 -15.35
CA VAL A 338 -4.65 38.97 -15.70
C VAL A 338 -6.12 38.62 -15.95
N LEU A 339 -6.40 37.53 -16.67
CA LEU A 339 -7.77 37.07 -16.92
C LEU A 339 -8.50 36.70 -15.61
N LEU A 340 -7.81 36.02 -14.68
CA LEU A 340 -8.32 35.72 -13.34
C LEU A 340 -8.63 36.99 -12.55
N MET A 341 -7.78 38.02 -12.64
CA MET A 341 -8.01 39.31 -11.99
C MET A 341 -9.26 40.01 -12.56
N PHE A 342 -9.45 40.02 -13.88
CA PHE A 342 -10.65 40.59 -14.50
C PHE A 342 -11.93 39.84 -14.09
N MET A 343 -11.88 38.51 -14.00
CA MET A 343 -13.01 37.71 -13.52
C MET A 343 -13.37 38.01 -12.06
N PHE A 344 -12.36 38.24 -11.21
CA PHE A 344 -12.55 38.59 -9.80
C PHE A 344 -13.14 40.00 -9.62
N CYS A 345 -12.61 40.99 -10.34
CA CYS A 345 -13.14 42.37 -10.34
C CYS A 345 -14.59 42.45 -10.87
N SER A 346 -14.92 41.64 -11.88
CA SER A 346 -16.28 41.57 -12.45
C SER A 346 -17.30 40.98 -11.45
N ARG A 347 -16.88 40.03 -10.59
CA ARG A 347 -17.74 39.45 -9.54
C ARG A 347 -17.98 40.42 -8.39
N ILE A 348 -16.96 41.19 -7.99
CA ILE A 348 -17.08 42.18 -6.90
C ILE A 348 -17.99 43.35 -7.31
N SER A 349 -17.94 43.78 -8.57
CA SER A 349 -18.83 44.83 -9.10
C SER A 349 -20.32 44.45 -9.05
N LYS A 350 -20.66 43.20 -9.38
CA LYS A 350 -22.06 42.71 -9.30
C LYS A 350 -22.61 42.59 -7.88
N SER A 351 -21.75 42.44 -6.87
CA SER A 351 -22.18 42.33 -5.47
C SER A 351 -22.57 43.68 -4.84
N LYS A 352 -22.09 44.81 -5.36
CA LYS A 352 -22.38 46.14 -4.79
C LYS A 352 -23.71 46.77 -5.22
N TYR A 353 -24.37 46.23 -6.25
CA TYR A 353 -25.64 46.76 -6.76
C TYR A 353 -26.90 46.03 -6.24
N ALA A 354 -26.76 44.99 -5.42
CA ALA A 354 -27.89 44.23 -4.86
C ALA A 354 -28.42 44.80 -3.52
N THR A 355 -27.81 45.85 -2.98
CA THR A 355 -28.13 46.41 -1.65
C THR A 355 -28.68 47.84 -1.72
N ILE A 356 -29.67 48.08 -2.58
CA ILE A 356 -30.51 49.29 -2.50
C ILE A 356 -31.97 48.87 -2.70
N ARG A 357 -32.68 48.62 -1.59
CA ARG A 357 -34.15 48.65 -1.53
C ARG A 357 -34.57 49.89 -0.74
N PRO A 358 -35.54 50.68 -1.20
CA PRO A 358 -35.97 51.89 -0.48
C PRO A 358 -36.83 51.53 0.72
N ILE A 359 -36.59 52.23 1.83
CA ILE A 359 -37.36 52.21 3.07
C ILE A 359 -38.71 52.88 2.80
N VAL A 360 -39.82 52.17 3.02
CA VAL A 360 -41.16 52.77 3.15
C VAL A 360 -41.60 52.65 4.60
N SER A 361 -41.88 53.81 5.18
CA SER A 361 -42.38 54.05 6.53
C SER A 361 -43.80 53.49 6.72
N ALA A 362 -44.02 52.71 7.78
CA ALA A 362 -45.35 52.45 8.33
C ALA A 362 -45.47 53.16 9.68
N VAL A 363 -46.34 54.18 9.71
CA VAL A 363 -46.83 54.84 10.93
C VAL A 363 -47.98 54.01 11.48
N SER A 364 -47.98 53.89 12.81
CA SER A 364 -48.95 53.26 13.69
C SER A 364 -50.36 53.89 13.64
N LEU A 365 -51.39 53.03 13.66
CA LEU A 365 -52.50 53.03 14.61
C LEU A 365 -53.25 51.69 14.56
#